data_AF-A0A3M9MLU7-F1
#
_entry.id   AF-A0A3M9MLU7-F1
#
_cell.length_a   1.000
_cell.length_b   1.000
_cell.length_c   1.000
_cell.angle_alpha   90.00
_cell.angle_beta   90.00
_cell.angle_gamma   90.00
#
_symmetry.space_group_name_H-M   'P 1'
#
loop_
_entity.id
_entity.type
_entity.pdbx_description
1 polymer ?
#
loop_
_entity_poly.entity_id
_entity_poly.type
_entity_poly.pdbx_seq_one_letter_code
_entity_poly.pdbx_strand_id
1 'polypeptide(L)' 'MGNLLYIIAVVLVIIWLIGFLGFGDQVGGIIHVLLVIAVIAVLLRLIRRA' A
#
# COMPACT_ATOMS: atom_id res chain seq x y z
N MET A 1 -12.45 -6.43 16.80
CA MET A 1 -12.38 -6.33 15.33
C MET A 1 -11.31 -5.35 14.81
N GLY A 2 -10.71 -4.47 15.63
CA GLY A 2 -9.70 -3.50 15.15
C GLY A 2 -8.33 -4.10 14.82
N ASN A 3 -7.88 -5.13 15.56
CA ASN A 3 -6.53 -5.69 15.38
C ASN A 3 -6.29 -6.34 14.02
N LEU A 4 -7.29 -7.04 13.46
CA LEU A 4 -7.11 -7.73 12.17
C LEU A 4 -6.97 -6.72 11.02
N LEU A 5 -7.82 -5.69 11.00
CA LEU A 5 -7.75 -4.62 9.98
C LEU A 5 -6.46 -3.81 10.09
N TYR A 6 -5.97 -3.57 11.31
CA TYR A 6 -4.69 -2.93 11.55
C TYR A 6 -3.51 -3.77 11.05
N ILE A 7 -3.50 -5.08 11.33
CA ILE A 7 -2.46 -5.99 10.82
C ILE A 7 -2.45 -6.00 9.29
N ILE A 8 -3.62 -6.07 8.66
CA ILE A 8 -3.74 -6.02 7.19
C ILE A 8 -3.18 -4.70 6.66
N ALA A 9 -3.50 -3.57 7.29
CA ALA A 9 -2.97 -2.26 6.91
C ALA A 9 -1.44 -2.21 6.94
N VAL A 10 -0.85 -2.69 8.04
CA VAL A 10 0.60 -2.72 8.23
C VAL A 10 1.28 -3.61 7.18
N VAL A 11 0.74 -4.81 6.95
CA VAL A 11 1.29 -5.74 5.94
C VAL A 11 1.23 -5.13 4.53
N LEU A 12 0.13 -4.46 4.18
CA LEU A 12 -0.03 -3.79 2.88
C LEU A 12 1.01 -2.69 2.66
N VAL A 13 1.31 -1.90 3.70
CA VAL A 13 2.35 -0.86 3.66
C VAL A 13 3.74 -1.47 3.51
N ILE A 14 4.05 -2.55 4.24
CA ILE A 14 5.35 -3.22 4.17
C ILE A 14 5.60 -3.81 2.78
N ILE A 15 4.62 -4.54 2.23
CA ILE A 15 4.72 -5.13 0.88
C ILE A 15 4.89 -4.04 -0.18
N TRP A 16 4.17 -2.91 -0.04
CA TRP A 16 4.35 -1.77 -0.93
C TRP A 16 5.76 -1.18 -0.86
N LEU A 17 6.32 -1.02 0.35
CA LEU A 17 7.66 -0.47 0.54
C LEU A 17 8.75 -1.38 -0.08
N ILE A 18 8.60 -2.69 0.09
CA ILE A 18 9.49 -3.69 -0.52
C ILE A 18 9.38 -3.64 -2.05
N GLY A 19 8.16 -3.52 -2.58
CA GLY A 19 7.92 -3.36 -4.02
C GLY A 19 8.54 -2.08 -4.60
N PHE A 20 8.35 -0.95 -3.90
CA PHE A 20 8.86 0.37 -4.28
C PHE A 20 10.39 0.41 -4.29
N LEU A 21 11.04 -0.10 -3.24
CA LEU A 21 12.50 -0.05 -3.10
C LEU A 21 13.22 -1.17 -3.86
N GLY A 22 12.62 -2.35 -3.97
CA GLY A 22 13.24 -3.53 -4.59
C GLY A 22 13.08 -3.60 -6.11
N PHE A 23 12.05 -2.97 -6.68
CA PHE A 23 11.73 -3.09 -8.11
C PHE A 23 11.56 -1.74 -8.83
N GLY A 24 12.07 -0.64 -8.24
CA GLY A 24 11.88 0.73 -8.75
C GLY A 24 12.28 0.94 -10.22
N ASP A 25 13.39 0.36 -10.67
CA ASP A 25 13.85 0.46 -12.07
C ASP A 25 13.19 -0.55 -13.02
N GLN A 26 12.61 -1.63 -12.49
CA GLN A 26 12.02 -2.73 -13.29
C GLN A 26 10.52 -2.55 -13.51
N VAL A 27 9.87 -1.80 -12.62
CA VAL A 27 8.44 -1.55 -12.61
C VAL A 27 8.21 -0.19 -13.25
N GLY A 28 8.04 -0.18 -14.58
CA GLY A 28 7.90 1.04 -15.37
C GLY A 28 6.93 2.07 -14.77
N GLY A 29 7.24 3.36 -14.93
CA GLY A 29 6.66 4.47 -14.15
C GLY A 29 5.13 4.49 -14.00
N ILE A 30 4.37 3.95 -14.96
CA ILE A 30 2.91 3.78 -14.84
C ILE A 30 2.50 2.86 -13.69
N ILE A 31 3.13 1.69 -13.54
CA ILE A 31 2.78 0.74 -12.47
C ILE A 31 3.10 1.35 -11.11
N HIS A 32 4.15 2.15 -11.05
CA HIS A 32 4.56 2.86 -9.85
C HIS A 32 3.51 3.90 -9.41
N VAL A 33 3.00 4.71 -10.34
CA VAL A 33 1.91 5.67 -10.08
C VAL A 33 0.63 4.95 -9.63
N LEU A 34 0.28 3.83 -10.29
CA LEU A 34 -0.87 3.02 -9.90
C LEU A 34 -0.71 2.42 -8.48
N LEU A 35 0.50 1.99 -8.11
CA LEU A 35 0.82 1.50 -6.75
C LEU A 35 0.69 2.60 -5.69
N VAL A 36 1.14 3.83 -5.97
CA VAL A 36 0.97 4.98 -5.09
C VAL A 36 -0.53 5.26 -4.85
N ILE A 37 -1.33 5.29 -5.93
CA ILE A 37 -2.78 5.48 -5.83
C ILE A 37 -3.44 4.36 -5.02
N ALA A 38 -3.01 3.10 -5.22
CA ALA A 38 -3.52 1.95 -4.48
C ALA A 38 -3.27 2.08 -2.96
N VAL A 39 -2.08 2.52 -2.54
CA VAL A 39 -1.80 2.77 -1.11
C VAL A 39 -2.66 3.89 -0.54
N ILE A 40 -2.78 5.01 -1.25
CA ILE A 40 -3.62 6.13 -0.80
C ILE A 40 -5.08 5.68 -0.65
N ALA A 41 -5.61 4.92 -1.61
CA ALA A 41 -6.98 4.38 -1.54
C ALA A 41 -7.19 3.43 -0.34
N VAL A 42 -6.21 2.58 -0.04
CA VAL A 42 -6.23 1.69 1.13
C VAL A 42 -6.20 2.48 2.44
N LEU A 43 -5.33 3.49 2.55
CA LEU A 43 -5.26 4.37 3.73
C LEU A 43 -6.57 5.12 3.95
N LEU A 44 -7.13 5.72 2.89
CA LEU A 44 -8.44 6.40 2.96
C LEU A 44 -9.57 5.45 3.38
N ARG A 45 -9.55 4.20 2.90
CA ARG A 45 -10.52 3.18 3.28
C ARG A 45 -10.40 2.79 4.76
N LEU A 46 -9.18 2.71 5.28
CA LEU A 46 -8.94 2.40 6.69
C LEU A 46 -9.38 3.54 7.60
N ILE A 47 -9.04 4.78 7.25
CA ILE A 47 -9.45 5.98 7.99
C ILE A 47 -10.97 6.11 8.04
N ARG A 48 -11.68 5.85 6.92
CA ARG A 48 -13.16 5.86 6.91
C ARG A 48 -13.83 4.76 7.71
N ARG A 49 -13.09 3.71 8.09
CA ARG A 49 -13.62 2.57 8.87
C ARG A 49 -13.29 2.66 10.36
N ALA A 50 -12.45 3.61 10.76
CA ALA A 50 -12.19 3.98 12.15
C ALA A 50 -13.27 4.95 12.64
#